data_AF-A0A2E2FLA0-F1
#
_entry.id   AF-A0A2E2FLA0-F1
#
_cell.length_a   1.000
_cell.length_b   1.000
_cell.length_c   1.000
_cell.angle_alpha   90.00
_cell.angle_beta   90.00
_cell.angle_gamma   90.00
#
_symmetry.space_group_name_H-M   'P 1'
#
loop_
_entity.id
_entity.type
_entity.pdbx_description
1 polymer ?
#
loop_
_entity_poly.entity_id
_entity_poly.type
_entity_poly.pdbx_seq_one_letter_code
_entity_poly.pdbx_strand_id
1 'polypeptide(L)'
;MRTLNYIKTLKQELQLKLKTSLHDFDDEELNAYENELISKVKAYGVAVVPNFYSEEQCATMRNEIDQLLVEHKSRISTDDYESDKRLFAANQVSDKINSYYTDSFLKKFSENYIGESIKDGFTLAARMDYKANNPGSGGGWHRDSALEPQIKAITYLSNVSAENGPYQYLVKSHKSREILKLTWSGKVYFNQHRFKDELIQEVIDHDDLATFEAKQGTLILTDTRGIHRGMPIAEGSRYALTNYYFFDKPIEDRMRQLFVRP
;
A
#
# COMPACT_ATOMS: atom_id res chain seq x y z
N MET A 1 -4.16 -22.29 -21.72
CA MET A 1 -4.12 -21.50 -20.47
C MET A 1 -4.18 -20.00 -20.70
N ARG A 2 -3.34 -19.42 -21.58
CA ARG A 2 -3.33 -17.97 -21.93
C ARG A 2 -4.72 -17.38 -22.23
N THR A 3 -5.47 -17.97 -23.17
CA THR A 3 -6.81 -17.50 -23.55
C THR A 3 -7.81 -17.51 -22.38
N LEU A 4 -7.76 -18.55 -21.53
CA LEU A 4 -8.65 -18.65 -20.37
C LEU A 4 -8.33 -17.57 -19.32
N ASN A 5 -7.05 -17.32 -19.04
CA ASN A 5 -6.63 -16.23 -18.14
C ASN A 5 -7.11 -14.88 -18.66
N TYR A 6 -6.92 -14.63 -19.96
CA TYR A 6 -7.36 -13.38 -20.58
C TYR A 6 -8.88 -13.20 -20.50
N ILE A 7 -9.68 -14.23 -20.81
CA ILE A 7 -11.15 -14.16 -20.70
C ILE A 7 -11.58 -13.87 -19.26
N LYS A 8 -10.96 -14.51 -18.27
CA LYS A 8 -11.25 -14.25 -16.85
C LYS A 8 -10.91 -12.82 -16.46
N THR A 9 -9.74 -12.31 -16.86
CA THR A 9 -9.35 -10.91 -16.62
C THR A 9 -10.33 -9.96 -17.30
N LEU A 10 -10.66 -10.16 -18.58
CA LEU A 10 -11.61 -9.32 -19.30
C LEU A 10 -12.98 -9.29 -18.62
N LYS A 11 -13.49 -10.44 -18.18
CA LYS A 11 -14.75 -10.51 -17.44
C LYS A 11 -14.68 -9.69 -16.15
N GLN A 12 -13.60 -9.80 -15.38
CA GLN A 12 -13.41 -9.02 -14.16
C GLN A 12 -13.34 -7.51 -14.45
N GLU A 13 -12.59 -7.08 -15.46
CA GLU A 13 -12.51 -5.65 -15.81
C GLU A 13 -13.86 -5.09 -16.26
N LEU A 14 -14.67 -5.88 -16.97
CA LEU A 14 -16.03 -5.49 -17.33
C LEU A 14 -16.95 -5.39 -16.11
N GLN A 15 -16.85 -6.35 -15.17
CA GLN A 15 -17.60 -6.32 -13.92
C GLN A 15 -17.24 -5.09 -13.07
N LEU A 16 -15.96 -4.74 -12.97
CA LEU A 16 -15.51 -3.52 -12.31
C LEU A 16 -16.12 -2.28 -12.94
N LYS A 17 -16.02 -2.15 -14.26
CA LYS A 17 -16.56 -0.99 -14.98
C LYS A 17 -18.07 -0.86 -14.77
N LEU A 18 -18.80 -1.98 -14.77
CA LEU A 18 -20.23 -2.00 -14.47
C LEU A 18 -20.51 -1.59 -13.02
N LYS A 19 -19.76 -2.13 -12.04
CA LYS A 19 -19.88 -1.77 -10.62
C LYS A 19 -19.72 -0.26 -10.43
N THR A 20 -18.65 0.33 -10.98
CA THR A 20 -18.39 1.77 -10.88
C THR A 20 -19.45 2.60 -11.59
N SER A 21 -20.00 2.15 -12.72
CA SER A 21 -21.05 2.91 -13.44
C SER A 21 -22.43 2.89 -12.78
N LEU A 22 -22.69 1.88 -11.94
CA LEU A 22 -23.95 1.73 -11.20
C LEU A 22 -23.86 2.31 -9.78
N HIS A 23 -22.71 2.84 -9.41
CA HIS A 23 -22.45 3.31 -8.07
C HIS A 23 -22.92 4.76 -7.92
N ASP A 24 -23.64 5.03 -6.83
CA ASP A 24 -24.26 6.31 -6.49
C ASP A 24 -23.70 6.75 -5.13
N PHE A 25 -22.39 7.04 -5.11
CA PHE A 25 -21.72 7.54 -3.93
C PHE A 25 -21.70 9.07 -3.99
N ASP A 26 -22.24 9.70 -2.95
CA ASP A 26 -22.14 11.14 -2.76
C ASP A 26 -20.70 11.49 -2.37
N ASP A 27 -19.89 11.80 -3.37
CA ASP A 27 -18.52 12.30 -3.18
C ASP A 27 -18.55 13.54 -2.26
N GLU A 28 -17.79 13.51 -1.17
CA GLU A 28 -17.56 14.71 -0.37
C GLU A 28 -16.86 15.79 -1.20
N GLU A 29 -17.21 17.06 -0.99
CA GLU A 29 -16.60 18.17 -1.75
C GLU A 29 -15.09 18.25 -1.52
N LEU A 30 -14.29 17.98 -2.56
CA LEU A 30 -12.84 18.05 -2.54
C LEU A 30 -12.33 19.44 -2.89
N ASN A 31 -11.32 19.91 -2.18
CA ASN A 31 -10.60 21.13 -2.57
C ASN A 31 -9.70 20.87 -3.80
N ALA A 32 -9.12 21.93 -4.37
CA ALA A 32 -8.30 21.81 -5.59
C ALA A 32 -7.08 20.88 -5.42
N TYR A 33 -6.44 20.92 -4.24
CA TYR A 33 -5.27 20.09 -3.95
C TYR A 33 -5.65 18.60 -3.79
N GLU A 34 -6.75 18.31 -3.08
CA GLU A 34 -7.30 16.96 -2.96
C GLU A 34 -7.67 16.37 -4.33
N ASN A 35 -8.32 17.16 -5.19
CA ASN A 35 -8.63 16.78 -6.58
C ASN A 35 -7.38 16.48 -7.42
N GLU A 36 -6.32 17.26 -7.23
CA GLU A 36 -5.03 17.03 -7.90
C GLU A 36 -4.42 15.69 -7.46
N LEU A 37 -4.42 15.39 -6.16
CA LEU A 37 -3.92 14.13 -5.62
C LEU A 37 -4.71 12.94 -6.14
N ILE A 38 -6.05 13.02 -6.16
CA ILE A 38 -6.90 11.96 -6.72
C ILE A 38 -6.60 11.77 -8.20
N SER A 39 -6.46 12.86 -8.95
CA SER A 39 -6.13 12.81 -10.38
C SER A 39 -4.76 12.15 -10.62
N LYS A 40 -3.77 12.42 -9.77
CA LYS A 40 -2.44 11.78 -9.80
C LYS A 40 -2.53 10.28 -9.51
N VAL A 41 -3.21 9.85 -8.46
CA VAL A 41 -3.39 8.41 -8.18
C VAL A 41 -4.18 7.74 -9.30
N LYS A 42 -5.26 8.37 -9.79
CA LYS A 42 -6.00 7.85 -10.94
C LYS A 42 -5.07 7.71 -12.14
N ALA A 43 -4.24 8.70 -12.48
CA ALA A 43 -3.37 8.64 -13.66
C ALA A 43 -2.21 7.65 -13.52
N TYR A 44 -1.47 7.72 -12.40
CA TYR A 44 -0.17 7.09 -12.22
C TYR A 44 -0.16 5.93 -11.21
N GLY A 45 -1.19 5.85 -10.36
CA GLY A 45 -1.33 4.85 -9.30
C GLY A 45 -0.82 5.34 -7.95
N VAL A 46 -0.18 6.50 -7.91
CA VAL A 46 0.55 7.04 -6.75
C VAL A 46 0.53 8.56 -6.74
N ALA A 47 0.48 9.15 -5.56
CA ALA A 47 0.66 10.57 -5.29
C ALA A 47 1.45 10.76 -3.99
N VAL A 48 2.21 11.86 -3.90
CA VAL A 48 3.09 12.16 -2.76
C VAL A 48 2.68 13.49 -2.15
N VAL A 49 2.57 13.50 -0.81
CA VAL A 49 2.31 14.68 0.01
C VAL A 49 3.53 14.89 0.91
N PRO A 50 4.41 15.85 0.58
CA PRO A 50 5.57 16.16 1.42
C PRO A 50 5.12 16.82 2.73
N ASN A 51 5.89 16.64 3.80
CA ASN A 51 5.66 17.29 5.11
C ASN A 51 4.25 17.06 5.67
N PHE A 52 3.66 15.88 5.43
CA PHE A 52 2.39 15.49 6.04
C PHE A 52 2.51 15.43 7.57
N TYR A 53 3.62 14.87 8.07
CA TYR A 53 4.03 14.96 9.47
C TYR A 53 5.29 15.81 9.65
N SER A 54 5.38 16.49 10.79
CA SER A 54 6.61 17.15 11.25
C SER A 54 7.64 16.14 11.72
N GLU A 55 8.90 16.57 11.86
CA GLU A 55 9.97 15.73 12.40
C GLU A 55 9.67 15.26 13.84
N GLU A 56 9.02 16.10 14.64
CA GLU A 56 8.59 15.79 16.01
C GLU A 56 7.48 14.73 16.03
N GLN A 57 6.49 14.85 15.15
CA GLN A 57 5.45 13.83 14.99
C GLN A 57 6.07 12.51 14.55
N CYS A 58 7.02 12.53 13.61
CA CYS A 58 7.75 11.32 13.20
C CYS A 58 8.53 10.69 14.36
N ALA A 59 9.27 11.48 15.14
CA ALA A 59 10.00 10.99 16.30
C ALA A 59 9.07 10.37 17.35
N THR A 60 7.94 11.03 17.62
CA THR A 60 6.91 10.53 18.53
C THR A 60 6.36 9.18 18.08
N MET A 61 6.01 9.04 16.80
CA MET A 61 5.50 7.78 16.25
C MET A 61 6.57 6.69 16.25
N ARG A 62 7.85 6.99 15.94
CA ARG A 62 8.92 5.98 16.01
C ARG A 62 9.09 5.43 17.43
N ASN A 63 9.12 6.30 18.44
CA ASN A 63 9.22 5.90 19.83
C ASN A 63 8.03 5.02 20.25
N GLU A 64 6.82 5.38 19.80
CA GLU A 64 5.62 4.57 20.03
C GLU A 64 5.74 3.17 19.40
N ILE A 65 6.22 3.09 18.16
CA ILE A 65 6.43 1.81 17.48
C ILE A 65 7.46 0.96 18.23
N ASP A 66 8.58 1.54 18.63
CA ASP A 66 9.62 0.82 19.37
C ASP A 66 9.11 0.31 20.72
N GLN A 67 8.28 1.08 21.42
CA GLN A 67 7.62 0.64 22.66
C GLN A 67 6.66 -0.53 22.40
N LEU A 68 5.77 -0.41 21.41
CA LEU A 68 4.80 -1.46 21.06
C LEU A 68 5.48 -2.75 20.58
N LEU A 69 6.64 -2.66 19.91
CA LEU A 69 7.43 -3.83 19.51
C LEU A 69 7.97 -4.60 20.74
N VAL A 70 8.23 -3.92 21.86
CA VAL A 70 8.62 -4.56 23.11
C VAL A 70 7.39 -5.17 23.81
N GLU A 71 6.33 -4.38 23.95
CA GLU A 71 5.11 -4.76 24.68
C GLU A 71 4.36 -5.93 24.01
N HIS A 72 4.27 -5.91 22.68
CA HIS A 72 3.54 -6.92 21.90
C HIS A 72 4.46 -7.89 21.15
N LYS A 73 5.64 -8.20 21.70
CA LYS A 73 6.66 -9.05 21.05
C LYS A 73 6.13 -10.39 20.50
N SER A 74 5.13 -11.00 21.16
CA SER A 74 4.51 -12.27 20.73
C SER A 74 3.51 -12.14 19.57
N ARG A 75 3.20 -10.91 19.15
CA ARG A 75 2.23 -10.58 18.08
C ARG A 75 2.86 -9.83 16.91
N ILE A 76 4.19 -9.74 16.87
CA ILE A 76 4.89 -9.18 15.72
C ILE A 76 4.81 -10.18 14.57
N SER A 77 4.26 -9.74 13.44
CA SER A 77 4.44 -10.43 12.17
C SER A 77 5.79 -9.99 11.58
N THR A 78 6.58 -10.93 11.10
CA THR A 78 7.87 -10.64 10.48
C THR A 78 8.18 -11.63 9.36
N ASP A 79 9.15 -11.30 8.51
CA ASP A 79 9.66 -12.20 7.48
C ASP A 79 10.67 -13.21 8.06
N ASP A 80 11.10 -14.18 7.24
CA ASP A 80 12.01 -15.25 7.66
C ASP A 80 13.39 -14.73 8.15
N TYR A 81 13.73 -13.49 7.84
CA TYR A 81 15.00 -12.83 8.23
C TYR A 81 14.86 -11.92 9.46
N GLU A 82 13.64 -11.80 10.00
CA GLU A 82 13.29 -10.86 11.08
C GLU A 82 13.62 -9.39 10.75
N SER A 83 13.55 -9.04 9.47
CA SER A 83 13.86 -7.73 8.92
C SER A 83 12.66 -6.79 8.93
N ASP A 84 11.44 -7.27 8.65
CA ASP A 84 10.24 -6.45 8.46
C ASP A 84 9.23 -6.67 9.60
N LYS A 85 9.41 -5.97 10.71
CA LYS A 85 8.58 -6.10 11.91
C LYS A 85 7.29 -5.31 11.77
N ARG A 86 6.16 -6.01 11.89
CA ARG A 86 4.82 -5.51 11.60
C ARG A 86 3.87 -5.69 12.78
N LEU A 87 3.32 -4.58 13.25
CA LEU A 87 2.26 -4.52 14.24
C LEU A 87 0.94 -4.21 13.52
N PHE A 88 0.19 -5.27 13.17
CA PHE A 88 -1.11 -5.13 12.53
C PHE A 88 -2.14 -4.59 13.54
N ALA A 89 -2.94 -3.61 13.10
CA ALA A 89 -3.92 -2.92 13.93
C ALA A 89 -3.34 -2.23 15.17
N ALA A 90 -2.17 -1.62 15.01
CA ALA A 90 -1.51 -0.84 16.07
C ALA A 90 -2.37 0.35 16.54
N ASN A 91 -3.29 0.84 15.71
CA ASN A 91 -4.29 1.84 16.11
C ASN A 91 -5.25 1.37 17.22
N GLN A 92 -5.37 0.06 17.47
CA GLN A 92 -6.25 -0.47 18.52
C GLN A 92 -5.59 -0.48 19.91
N VAL A 93 -4.28 -0.28 19.99
CA VAL A 93 -3.49 -0.32 21.23
C VAL A 93 -2.71 0.97 21.48
N SER A 94 -2.80 1.95 20.59
CA SER A 94 -2.13 3.25 20.73
C SER A 94 -3.00 4.38 20.19
N ASP A 95 -3.39 5.31 21.06
CA ASP A 95 -4.16 6.50 20.69
C ASP A 95 -3.37 7.40 19.69
N LYS A 96 -2.05 7.43 19.82
CA LYS A 96 -1.18 8.17 18.88
C LYS A 96 -1.32 7.59 17.48
N ILE A 97 -1.21 6.27 17.33
CA ILE A 97 -1.36 5.62 16.02
C ILE A 97 -2.82 5.68 15.55
N ASN A 98 -3.79 5.64 16.47
CA ASN A 98 -5.21 5.80 16.12
C ASN A 98 -5.50 7.15 15.48
N SER A 99 -4.82 8.22 15.89
CA SER A 99 -4.96 9.54 15.24
C SER A 99 -4.66 9.49 13.74
N TYR A 100 -3.70 8.65 13.29
CA TYR A 100 -3.41 8.42 11.88
C TYR A 100 -4.51 7.61 11.17
N TYR A 101 -5.09 6.62 11.85
CA TYR A 101 -6.23 5.86 11.30
C TYR A 101 -7.46 6.75 11.08
N THR A 102 -7.72 7.64 12.05
CA THR A 102 -8.90 8.52 12.07
C THR A 102 -8.72 9.84 11.35
N ASP A 103 -7.56 10.10 10.77
CA ASP A 103 -7.26 11.33 10.04
C ASP A 103 -8.32 11.58 8.95
N SER A 104 -8.96 12.75 9.02
CA SER A 104 -10.10 13.08 8.16
C SER A 104 -9.68 13.25 6.70
N PHE A 105 -8.49 13.77 6.44
CA PHE A 105 -7.96 13.90 5.08
C PHE A 105 -7.71 12.53 4.46
N LEU A 106 -7.10 11.59 5.19
CA LEU A 106 -6.84 10.24 4.69
C LEU A 106 -8.13 9.45 4.40
N LYS A 107 -9.14 9.56 5.27
CA LYS A 107 -10.45 8.93 5.07
C LYS A 107 -11.17 9.51 3.87
N LYS A 108 -11.35 10.83 3.86
CA LYS A 108 -12.00 11.57 2.76
C LYS A 108 -11.35 11.26 1.42
N PHE A 109 -10.01 11.31 1.36
CA PHE A 109 -9.27 10.98 0.14
C PHE A 109 -9.56 9.54 -0.32
N SER A 110 -9.52 8.59 0.61
CA SER A 110 -9.69 7.17 0.30
C SER A 110 -11.11 6.85 -0.17
N GLU A 111 -12.12 7.43 0.48
CA GLU A 111 -13.53 7.28 0.13
C GLU A 111 -13.84 7.90 -1.23
N ASN A 112 -13.35 9.10 -1.53
CA ASN A 112 -13.51 9.73 -2.85
C ASN A 112 -12.71 9.02 -3.96
N TYR A 113 -11.55 8.44 -3.64
CA TYR A 113 -10.79 7.69 -4.64
C TYR A 113 -11.49 6.40 -5.04
N ILE A 114 -12.01 5.65 -4.06
CA ILE A 114 -12.71 4.40 -4.29
C ILE A 114 -14.15 4.64 -4.76
N GLY A 115 -14.76 5.74 -4.32
CA GLY A 115 -16.17 6.04 -4.47
C GLY A 115 -17.05 5.18 -3.57
N GLU A 116 -16.60 4.82 -2.36
CA GLU A 116 -17.38 4.03 -1.38
C GLU A 116 -17.00 4.49 0.03
N SER A 117 -17.90 4.37 1.01
CA SER A 117 -17.57 4.63 2.42
C SER A 117 -16.68 3.53 3.01
N ILE A 118 -15.76 3.91 3.89
CA ILE A 118 -14.93 2.94 4.62
C ILE A 118 -15.81 2.15 5.60
N LYS A 119 -15.81 0.83 5.45
CA LYS A 119 -16.57 -0.11 6.29
C LYS A 119 -15.76 -0.64 7.46
N ASP A 120 -14.47 -0.86 7.23
CA ASP A 120 -13.55 -1.40 8.23
C ASP A 120 -12.11 -1.02 7.86
N GLY A 121 -11.18 -1.13 8.81
CA GLY A 121 -9.79 -0.79 8.56
C GLY A 121 -8.91 -0.82 9.79
N PHE A 122 -7.62 -0.64 9.53
CA PHE A 122 -6.61 -0.60 10.58
C PHE A 122 -5.34 0.10 10.10
N THR A 123 -4.49 0.52 11.03
CA THR A 123 -3.13 0.98 10.76
C THR A 123 -2.14 -0.14 11.05
N LEU A 124 -1.33 -0.45 10.05
CA LEU A 124 -0.09 -1.21 10.23
C LEU A 124 1.01 -0.25 10.64
N ALA A 125 1.62 -0.49 11.80
CA ALA A 125 2.88 0.14 12.17
C ALA A 125 4.03 -0.81 11.87
N ALA A 126 5.04 -0.31 11.14
CA ALA A 126 6.15 -1.14 10.70
C ALA A 126 7.51 -0.49 10.98
N ARG A 127 8.45 -1.34 11.39
CA ARG A 127 9.87 -1.05 11.44
C ARG A 127 10.59 -2.12 10.64
N MET A 128 11.33 -1.68 9.63
CA MET A 128 12.18 -2.56 8.85
C MET A 128 13.64 -2.25 9.15
N ASP A 129 14.43 -3.27 9.49
CA ASP A 129 15.86 -3.16 9.78
C ASP A 129 16.67 -3.87 8.69
N TYR A 130 17.90 -3.42 8.44
CA TYR A 130 18.82 -4.15 7.58
C TYR A 130 19.07 -5.56 8.10
N LYS A 131 18.83 -6.53 7.22
CA LYS A 131 19.27 -7.93 7.36
C LYS A 131 19.76 -8.41 6.00
N ALA A 132 20.87 -9.14 5.98
CA ALA A 132 21.35 -9.74 4.74
C ALA A 132 20.24 -10.59 4.10
N ASN A 133 20.06 -10.45 2.78
CA ASN A 133 19.04 -11.15 1.98
C ASN A 133 17.58 -10.84 2.31
N ASN A 134 17.30 -9.74 3.05
CA ASN A 134 15.92 -9.31 3.24
C ASN A 134 15.22 -9.11 1.89
N PRO A 135 13.96 -9.56 1.74
CA PRO A 135 13.23 -9.47 0.48
C PRO A 135 12.62 -8.09 0.25
N GLY A 136 12.86 -7.11 1.12
CA GLY A 136 12.11 -5.86 1.13
C GLY A 136 10.75 -6.00 1.83
N SER A 137 10.20 -4.85 2.26
CA SER A 137 8.91 -4.85 2.93
C SER A 137 7.81 -5.35 1.99
N GLY A 138 7.07 -6.35 2.47
CA GLY A 138 6.00 -7.01 1.74
C GLY A 138 6.45 -8.28 1.04
N GLY A 139 7.75 -8.60 1.04
CA GLY A 139 8.28 -9.84 0.46
C GLY A 139 8.41 -9.77 -1.05
N GLY A 140 9.12 -8.75 -1.56
CA GLY A 140 9.35 -8.53 -2.99
C GLY A 140 8.16 -7.94 -3.74
N TRP A 141 8.18 -8.05 -5.07
CA TRP A 141 7.15 -7.46 -5.94
C TRP A 141 5.80 -8.15 -5.79
N HIS A 142 4.79 -7.32 -5.57
CA HIS A 142 3.42 -7.78 -5.43
C HIS A 142 2.42 -6.73 -5.87
N ARG A 143 1.16 -7.17 -5.98
CA ARG A 143 -0.01 -6.31 -5.90
C ARG A 143 -0.95 -6.96 -4.90
N ASP A 144 -1.75 -6.18 -4.19
CA ASP A 144 -2.64 -6.74 -3.18
C ASP A 144 -3.80 -7.49 -3.84
N SER A 145 -4.34 -6.92 -4.92
CA SER A 145 -5.39 -7.53 -5.73
C SER A 145 -5.24 -7.10 -7.19
N ALA A 146 -5.52 -7.98 -8.16
CA ALA A 146 -5.75 -7.53 -9.54
C ALA A 146 -7.24 -7.22 -9.79
N LEU A 147 -8.12 -7.63 -8.87
CA LEU A 147 -9.55 -7.66 -9.08
C LEU A 147 -10.21 -6.31 -8.88
N GLU A 148 -9.77 -5.52 -7.90
CA GLU A 148 -10.40 -4.28 -7.48
C GLU A 148 -9.33 -3.26 -7.06
N PRO A 149 -9.57 -1.94 -7.25
CA PRO A 149 -8.71 -0.90 -6.68
C PRO A 149 -8.58 -1.04 -5.16
N GLN A 150 -7.40 -0.76 -4.63
CA GLN A 150 -7.18 -0.76 -3.19
C GLN A 150 -6.26 0.40 -2.82
N ILE A 151 -6.81 1.40 -2.14
CA ILE A 151 -6.02 2.56 -1.72
C ILE A 151 -5.36 2.31 -0.36
N LYS A 152 -4.09 2.72 -0.25
CA LYS A 152 -3.37 2.80 1.02
C LYS A 152 -2.70 4.14 1.17
N ALA A 153 -2.57 4.57 2.42
CA ALA A 153 -1.82 5.75 2.83
C ALA A 153 -0.59 5.30 3.63
N ILE A 154 0.60 5.48 3.05
CA ILE A 154 1.89 5.09 3.64
C ILE A 154 2.64 6.36 4.05
N THR A 155 2.87 6.58 5.33
CA THR A 155 3.67 7.72 5.81
C THR A 155 5.02 7.23 6.28
N TYR A 156 6.10 7.74 5.67
CA TYR A 156 7.44 7.51 6.18
C TYR A 156 7.65 8.23 7.50
N LEU A 157 8.07 7.49 8.51
CA LEU A 157 8.44 8.04 9.80
C LEU A 157 9.95 8.18 9.96
N SER A 158 10.75 7.92 8.93
CA SER A 158 12.20 8.14 8.90
C SER A 158 12.59 8.70 7.53
N ASN A 159 13.77 9.31 7.41
CA ASN A 159 14.28 9.67 6.09
C ASN A 159 14.49 8.39 5.29
N VAL A 160 14.10 8.40 4.02
CA VAL A 160 14.19 7.26 3.12
C VAL A 160 15.00 7.67 1.89
N SER A 161 16.05 6.91 1.60
CA SER A 161 16.91 7.02 0.43
C SER A 161 16.98 5.65 -0.26
N ALA A 162 17.72 5.55 -1.36
CA ALA A 162 17.92 4.28 -2.07
C ALA A 162 18.49 3.16 -1.17
N GLU A 163 19.19 3.48 -0.09
CA GLU A 163 19.90 2.50 0.74
C GLU A 163 19.02 1.88 1.81
N ASN A 164 17.93 2.52 2.24
CA ASN A 164 17.10 2.04 3.34
C ASN A 164 15.68 1.65 2.92
N GLY A 165 15.56 1.15 1.69
CA GLY A 165 14.39 0.42 1.21
C GLY A 165 13.21 1.33 0.87
N PRO A 166 13.32 2.21 -0.15
CA PRO A 166 12.20 3.02 -0.59
C PRO A 166 11.06 2.16 -1.11
N TYR A 167 9.83 2.66 -0.97
CA TYR A 167 8.69 2.13 -1.70
C TYR A 167 8.94 2.31 -3.20
N GLN A 168 8.60 1.29 -3.96
CA GLN A 168 8.69 1.27 -5.41
C GLN A 168 7.34 0.89 -6.00
N TYR A 169 6.98 1.58 -7.08
CA TYR A 169 5.71 1.38 -7.77
C TYR A 169 5.90 1.40 -9.28
N LEU A 170 5.23 0.50 -9.97
CA LEU A 170 5.23 0.49 -11.43
C LEU A 170 4.06 1.33 -11.93
N VAL A 171 4.39 2.52 -12.41
CA VAL A 171 3.42 3.55 -12.79
C VAL A 171 2.43 2.99 -13.81
N LYS A 172 1.13 3.31 -13.63
CA LYS A 172 0.00 2.83 -14.44
C LYS A 172 -0.27 1.32 -14.39
N SER A 173 0.49 0.51 -13.66
CA SER A 173 0.28 -0.95 -13.60
C SER A 173 -1.04 -1.37 -12.92
N HIS A 174 -1.71 -0.44 -12.22
CA HIS A 174 -3.07 -0.59 -11.69
C HIS A 174 -4.15 -0.47 -12.77
N LYS A 175 -3.82 0.03 -13.97
CA LYS A 175 -4.79 0.26 -15.04
C LYS A 175 -5.27 -1.05 -15.65
N SER A 176 -6.58 -1.14 -15.86
CA SER A 176 -7.23 -2.26 -16.56
C SER A 176 -6.59 -2.61 -17.90
N ARG A 177 -6.21 -1.59 -18.69
CA ARG A 177 -5.52 -1.77 -19.97
C ARG A 177 -4.19 -2.50 -19.82
N GLU A 178 -3.37 -2.12 -18.84
CA GLU A 178 -2.06 -2.75 -18.63
C GLU A 178 -2.21 -4.17 -18.06
N ILE A 179 -3.18 -4.39 -17.16
CA ILE A 179 -3.50 -5.73 -16.66
C ILE A 179 -3.95 -6.64 -17.83
N LEU A 180 -4.84 -6.16 -18.71
CA LEU A 180 -5.26 -6.90 -19.90
C LEU A 180 -4.12 -7.17 -20.87
N LYS A 181 -3.25 -6.19 -21.13
CA LYS A 181 -2.08 -6.33 -22.01
C LYS A 181 -1.11 -7.38 -21.47
N LEU A 182 -0.79 -7.33 -20.18
CA LEU A 182 0.10 -8.30 -19.53
C LEU A 182 -0.52 -9.70 -19.55
N THR A 183 -1.80 -9.86 -19.19
CA THR A 183 -2.46 -11.17 -19.25
C THR A 183 -2.55 -11.68 -20.69
N TRP A 184 -2.86 -10.80 -21.65
CA TRP A 184 -2.88 -11.14 -23.07
C TRP A 184 -1.52 -11.61 -23.55
N SER A 185 -0.41 -11.04 -23.08
CA SER A 185 0.93 -11.49 -23.47
C SER A 185 1.27 -12.91 -22.99
N GLY A 186 0.53 -13.43 -22.00
CA GLY A 186 0.79 -14.72 -21.35
C GLY A 186 1.87 -14.65 -20.26
N LYS A 187 2.45 -13.48 -20.01
CA LYS A 187 3.48 -13.25 -18.99
C LYS A 187 2.94 -13.26 -17.55
N VAL A 188 1.66 -12.94 -17.38
CA VAL A 188 0.96 -13.02 -16.08
C VAL A 188 -0.35 -13.80 -16.20
N TYR A 189 -0.79 -14.40 -15.11
CA TYR A 189 -2.08 -15.11 -15.03
C TYR A 189 -3.16 -14.29 -14.32
N PHE A 190 -4.41 -14.75 -14.43
CA PHE A 190 -5.56 -14.08 -13.82
C PHE A 190 -5.38 -13.94 -12.30
N ASN A 191 -5.49 -12.72 -11.79
CA ASN A 191 -5.36 -12.40 -10.37
C ASN A 191 -4.02 -12.85 -9.75
N GLN A 192 -2.91 -12.69 -10.49
CA GLN A 192 -1.58 -12.90 -9.96
C GLN A 192 -1.21 -11.78 -8.97
N HIS A 193 -0.83 -12.19 -7.75
CA HIS A 193 -0.48 -11.27 -6.66
C HIS A 193 1.03 -11.08 -6.47
N ARG A 194 1.86 -12.05 -6.90
CA ARG A 194 3.31 -12.07 -6.66
C ARG A 194 4.08 -12.11 -7.98
N PHE A 195 5.19 -11.39 -8.03
CA PHE A 195 6.02 -11.26 -9.22
C PHE A 195 7.49 -11.48 -8.83
N LYS A 196 8.22 -12.23 -9.65
CA LYS A 196 9.67 -12.38 -9.48
C LYS A 196 10.39 -11.24 -10.18
N ASP A 197 11.60 -10.92 -9.72
CA ASP A 197 12.40 -9.84 -10.29
C ASP A 197 12.67 -10.03 -11.79
N GLU A 198 12.92 -11.26 -12.26
CA GLU A 198 13.17 -11.53 -13.68
C GLU A 198 11.95 -11.17 -14.53
N LEU A 199 10.75 -11.51 -14.06
CA LEU A 199 9.52 -11.15 -14.73
C LEU A 199 9.35 -9.63 -14.77
N ILE A 200 9.63 -8.92 -13.67
CA ILE A 200 9.54 -7.46 -13.63
C ILE A 200 10.48 -6.81 -14.65
N GLN A 201 11.72 -7.30 -14.74
CA GLN A 201 12.71 -6.84 -15.72
C GLN A 201 12.28 -7.12 -17.18
N GLU A 202 11.55 -8.21 -17.43
CA GLU A 202 11.09 -8.58 -18.78
C GLU A 202 9.82 -7.85 -19.24
N VAL A 203 8.94 -7.45 -18.32
CA VAL A 203 7.58 -7.00 -18.68
C VAL A 203 7.32 -5.53 -18.46
N ILE A 204 8.19 -4.83 -17.74
CA ILE A 204 8.03 -3.41 -17.45
C ILE A 204 9.17 -2.61 -18.05
N ASP A 205 8.78 -1.54 -18.73
CA ASP A 205 9.70 -0.52 -19.19
C ASP A 205 10.31 0.18 -17.97
N HIS A 206 11.65 0.26 -17.90
CA HIS A 206 12.33 0.79 -16.72
C HIS A 206 11.91 2.24 -16.42
N ASP A 207 11.50 3.00 -17.44
CA ASP A 207 11.01 4.37 -17.30
C ASP A 207 9.68 4.49 -16.54
N ASP A 208 8.95 3.38 -16.33
CA ASP A 208 7.72 3.34 -15.53
C ASP A 208 7.98 2.99 -14.05
N LEU A 209 9.23 2.77 -13.62
CA LEU A 209 9.56 2.48 -12.21
C LEU A 209 9.72 3.77 -11.40
N ALA A 210 8.74 4.06 -10.54
CA ALA A 210 8.84 5.12 -9.54
C ALA A 210 9.47 4.59 -8.25
N THR A 211 10.57 5.23 -7.81
CA THR A 211 11.23 4.96 -6.52
C THR A 211 11.09 6.17 -5.61
N PHE A 212 10.51 5.98 -4.42
CA PHE A 212 10.13 7.07 -3.53
C PHE A 212 11.16 7.28 -2.41
N GLU A 213 12.24 7.99 -2.74
CA GLU A 213 13.17 8.59 -1.78
C GLU A 213 12.59 9.90 -1.26
N ALA A 214 12.45 10.04 0.06
CA ALA A 214 11.80 11.20 0.65
C ALA A 214 12.21 11.41 2.11
N LYS A 215 12.03 12.64 2.61
CA LYS A 215 12.23 12.94 4.03
C LYS A 215 11.13 12.29 4.88
N GLN A 216 11.45 12.07 6.16
CA GLN A 216 10.46 11.70 7.16
C GLN A 216 9.27 12.66 7.12
N GLY A 217 8.09 12.12 7.38
CA GLY A 217 6.83 12.86 7.34
C GLY A 217 6.22 12.96 5.96
N THR A 218 6.84 12.36 4.93
CA THR A 218 6.23 12.26 3.60
C THR A 218 5.16 11.17 3.59
N LEU A 219 3.98 11.52 3.10
CA LEU A 219 2.87 10.61 2.84
C LEU A 219 2.84 10.19 1.37
N ILE A 220 2.65 8.90 1.12
CA ILE A 220 2.46 8.28 -0.19
C ILE A 220 1.04 7.69 -0.21
N LEU A 221 0.21 8.22 -1.10
CA LEU A 221 -1.11 7.69 -1.41
C LEU A 221 -0.97 6.77 -2.63
N THR A 222 -1.34 5.50 -2.50
CA THR A 222 -1.05 4.47 -3.51
C THR A 222 -2.21 3.51 -3.73
N ASP A 223 -2.54 3.27 -5.00
CA ASP A 223 -3.45 2.19 -5.40
C ASP A 223 -2.66 0.89 -5.57
N THR A 224 -2.73 0.04 -4.55
CA THR A 224 -2.00 -1.22 -4.44
C THR A 224 -2.55 -2.33 -5.34
N ARG A 225 -3.53 -2.03 -6.19
CA ARG A 225 -3.84 -2.83 -7.38
C ARG A 225 -2.69 -2.87 -8.38
N GLY A 226 -1.87 -1.82 -8.40
CA GLY A 226 -0.64 -1.79 -9.17
C GLY A 226 0.46 -2.65 -8.54
N ILE A 227 1.46 -2.99 -9.34
CA ILE A 227 2.64 -3.73 -8.92
C ILE A 227 3.56 -2.79 -8.14
N HIS A 228 3.96 -3.21 -6.95
CA HIS A 228 4.77 -2.43 -6.03
C HIS A 228 5.58 -3.32 -5.08
N ARG A 229 6.51 -2.71 -4.34
CA ARG A 229 7.23 -3.33 -3.21
C ARG A 229 7.79 -2.27 -2.27
N GLY A 230 8.14 -2.65 -1.04
CA GLY A 230 9.24 -2.00 -0.35
C GLY A 230 10.54 -2.60 -0.84
N MET A 231 11.46 -1.80 -1.36
CA MET A 231 12.75 -2.30 -1.83
C MET A 231 13.52 -2.93 -0.66
N PRO A 232 14.35 -3.96 -0.89
CA PRO A 232 15.29 -4.45 0.10
C PRO A 232 16.10 -3.32 0.74
N ILE A 233 16.24 -3.36 2.06
CA ILE A 233 17.12 -2.45 2.80
C ILE A 233 18.56 -2.92 2.59
N ALA A 234 19.46 -2.00 2.23
CA ALA A 234 20.90 -2.23 2.19
C ALA A 234 21.58 -1.77 3.48
N GLU A 235 21.07 -0.70 4.11
CA GLU A 235 21.63 -0.13 5.34
C GLU A 235 20.56 0.51 6.24
N GLY A 236 20.82 0.54 7.55
CA GLY A 236 19.98 1.25 8.52
C GLY A 236 18.60 0.63 8.73
N SER A 237 17.61 1.49 8.95
CA SER A 237 16.23 1.11 9.23
C SER A 237 15.24 2.09 8.59
N ARG A 238 14.01 1.63 8.37
CA ARG A 238 12.89 2.43 7.88
C ARG A 238 11.65 2.20 8.71
N TYR A 239 11.01 3.28 9.15
CA TYR A 239 9.74 3.25 9.87
C TYR A 239 8.62 3.78 8.99
N ALA A 240 7.45 3.16 9.05
CA ALA A 240 6.27 3.63 8.33
C ALA A 240 4.97 3.27 9.04
N LEU A 241 3.95 4.11 8.84
CA LEU A 241 2.55 3.77 9.11
C LEU A 241 1.84 3.54 7.78
N THR A 242 0.99 2.51 7.72
CA THR A 242 0.18 2.22 6.55
C THR A 242 -1.27 2.02 6.95
N ASN A 243 -2.19 2.82 6.42
CA ASN A 243 -3.62 2.56 6.59
C ASN A 243 -4.10 1.53 5.56
N TYR A 244 -4.82 0.54 6.07
CA TYR A 244 -5.59 -0.44 5.31
C TYR A 244 -7.06 -0.10 5.50
N TYR A 245 -7.73 0.28 4.42
CA TYR A 245 -9.16 0.55 4.41
C TYR A 245 -9.88 -0.50 3.56
N PHE A 246 -11.05 -0.93 4.04
CA PHE A 246 -11.91 -1.89 3.39
C PHE A 246 -13.30 -1.27 3.22
N PHE A 247 -13.87 -1.42 2.03
CA PHE A 247 -15.05 -0.67 1.59
C PHE A 247 -16.28 -1.59 1.42
N ASP A 248 -16.12 -2.69 0.70
CA ASP A 248 -17.21 -3.63 0.43
C ASP A 248 -17.39 -4.68 1.55
N LYS A 249 -16.28 -5.13 2.15
CA LYS A 249 -16.22 -6.25 3.10
C LYS A 249 -15.48 -5.86 4.38
N PRO A 250 -15.84 -6.49 5.52
CA PRO A 250 -15.06 -6.36 6.74
C PRO A 250 -13.70 -7.05 6.60
N ILE A 251 -12.77 -6.75 7.50
CA ILE A 251 -11.48 -7.42 7.57
C ILE A 251 -11.71 -8.92 7.82
N GLU A 252 -11.09 -9.77 7.00
CA GLU A 252 -11.17 -11.22 7.10
C GLU A 252 -10.55 -11.75 8.40
N ASP A 253 -11.13 -12.81 8.97
CA ASP A 253 -10.70 -13.38 10.25
C ASP A 253 -9.23 -13.80 10.27
N ARG A 254 -8.71 -14.33 9.15
CA ARG A 254 -7.29 -14.69 9.03
C ARG A 254 -6.36 -13.50 9.23
N MET A 255 -6.77 -12.30 8.82
CA MET A 255 -5.97 -11.08 9.02
C MET A 255 -6.11 -10.57 10.45
N ARG A 256 -7.31 -10.69 11.06
CA ARG A 256 -7.52 -10.37 12.48
C ARG A 256 -6.70 -11.24 13.44
N GLN A 257 -6.27 -12.43 13.01
CA GLN A 257 -5.35 -13.27 13.80
C GLN A 257 -3.96 -12.64 13.97
N LEU A 258 -3.56 -11.74 13.06
CA LEU A 258 -2.29 -11.01 13.12
C LEU A 258 -2.36 -9.78 14.04
N PHE A 259 -3.55 -9.38 14.48
CA PHE A 259 -3.73 -8.12 15.20
C PHE A 259 -3.02 -8.16 16.55
N VAL A 260 -2.33 -7.07 16.85
CA VAL A 260 -1.95 -6.77 18.22
C VAL A 260 -3.22 -6.60 19.05
N ARG A 261 -3.17 -7.02 20.31
CA ARG A 261 -4.31 -6.97 21.23
C ARG A 261 -3.86 -6.30 22.52
N PRO A 262 -4.76 -5.55 23.20
CA PRO A 262 -4.51 -5.05 24.53
C PRO A 262 -4.11 -6.16 25.52
#